data_AF-A0A4S1H9N2-F1
#
_entry.id   AF-A0A4S1H9N2-F1
#
_cell.length_a   1.000
_cell.length_b   1.000
_cell.length_c   1.000
_cell.angle_alpha   90.00
_cell.angle_beta   90.00
_cell.angle_gamma   90.00
#
_symmetry.space_group_name_H-M   'P 1'
#
loop_
_entity.id
_entity.type
_entity.pdbx_description
1 polymer ?
#
loop_
_entity_poly.entity_id
_entity_poly.type
_entity_poly.pdbx_seq_one_letter_code
_entity_poly.pdbx_strand_id
1 'polypeptide(L)'
;MGEFKKGDFVRVIDNKGAPDDYRVGDVHKVDTVLAGLVYVLGKPGMFAKRFEPWQPRVGERVRTISGGDIEYIGVEGVIEADDGATDRNLRVKLDKPIEKRGDTKIWRSARHLEPIISTATPEQPATLKIEAGKFYKTRDGQKVGPAFISANVATFGSSDNYASAVWSDDGRSSSRYDKLSLKDNDIIAEWIDEPMAKPSNDNARPKFKVGDRVKLARSFFGVAKVVATATVGKRGMSSGFVDIVWDKNSLHQGQMDGGYTPDYFELLPTSPLAPTGTHHRHRRPHRKRPAQAILNAACPYVRSRSPQGGRSPRGKVQRQEVRRVHADHDPRKSRAGL
;
A
#
# COMPACT_ATOMS: atom_id res chain seq x y z
N MET A 1 42.18 -2.81 -10.21
CA MET A 1 41.43 -3.97 -9.69
C MET A 1 40.27 -3.44 -8.86
N GLY A 2 39.08 -3.96 -9.06
CA GLY A 2 37.82 -3.25 -8.85
C GLY A 2 37.45 -2.98 -7.39
N GLU A 3 37.12 -1.72 -7.10
CA GLU A 3 36.62 -1.25 -5.80
C GLU A 3 35.18 -1.71 -5.51
N PHE A 4 34.44 -2.15 -6.54
CA PHE A 4 33.03 -2.51 -6.45
C PHE A 4 32.81 -4.01 -6.64
N LYS A 5 31.82 -4.56 -5.93
CA LYS A 5 31.33 -5.95 -6.08
C LYS A 5 29.83 -5.98 -6.35
N LYS A 6 29.35 -7.11 -6.86
CA LYS A 6 27.92 -7.37 -7.04
C LYS A 6 27.19 -7.15 -5.72
N GLY A 7 26.09 -6.39 -5.79
CA GLY A 7 25.25 -6.05 -4.64
C GLY A 7 25.59 -4.74 -3.95
N ASP A 8 26.77 -4.15 -4.22
CA ASP A 8 27.10 -2.82 -3.69
C ASP A 8 26.15 -1.77 -4.24
N PHE A 9 25.91 -0.72 -3.45
CA PHE A 9 25.29 0.50 -3.94
C PHE A 9 26.38 1.49 -4.34
N VAL A 10 26.20 2.11 -5.51
CA VAL A 10 27.13 3.08 -6.08
C VAL A 10 26.38 4.33 -6.49
N ARG A 11 27.05 5.48 -6.44
CA ARG A 11 26.52 6.76 -6.91
C ARG A 11 27.27 7.23 -8.15
N VAL A 12 26.53 7.68 -9.16
CA VAL A 12 27.12 8.25 -10.39
C VAL A 12 27.74 9.61 -10.08
N ILE A 13 29.03 9.77 -10.34
CA ILE A 13 29.74 11.05 -10.19
C ILE A 13 30.00 11.75 -11.53
N ASP A 14 30.00 10.98 -12.63
CA ASP A 14 30.18 11.48 -13.99
C ASP A 14 29.48 10.51 -14.95
N ASN A 15 28.65 10.99 -15.88
CA ASN A 15 27.90 10.16 -16.82
C ASN A 15 28.52 10.10 -18.23
N LYS A 16 29.75 10.61 -18.42
CA LYS A 16 30.47 10.50 -19.70
C LYS A 16 30.66 9.04 -20.11
N GLY A 17 29.97 8.66 -21.20
CA GLY A 17 29.98 7.34 -21.80
C GLY A 17 28.58 6.77 -22.03
N ALA A 18 27.61 7.18 -21.20
CA ALA A 18 26.20 6.79 -21.31
C ALA A 18 25.28 7.86 -20.65
N PRO A 19 25.27 9.11 -21.17
CA PRO A 19 24.58 10.22 -20.54
C PRO A 19 23.04 10.08 -20.54
N ASP A 20 22.50 9.35 -21.50
CA ASP A 20 21.05 9.10 -21.59
C ASP A 20 20.58 8.05 -20.57
N ASP A 21 21.47 7.12 -20.21
CA ASP A 21 21.17 6.05 -19.27
C ASP A 21 21.47 6.44 -17.82
N TYR A 22 22.44 7.32 -17.57
CA TYR A 22 22.90 7.68 -16.23
C TYR A 22 22.81 9.18 -15.97
N ARG A 23 22.20 9.56 -14.84
CA ARG A 23 22.25 10.95 -14.35
C ARG A 23 23.24 11.04 -13.20
N VAL A 24 24.02 12.13 -13.16
CA VAL A 24 24.93 12.40 -12.05
C VAL A 24 24.11 12.54 -10.76
N GLY A 25 24.55 11.84 -9.71
CA GLY A 25 23.85 11.76 -8.42
C GLY A 25 22.96 10.54 -8.26
N ASP A 26 22.58 9.87 -9.35
CA ASP A 26 21.78 8.64 -9.30
C ASP A 26 22.49 7.56 -8.49
N VAL A 27 21.70 6.80 -7.73
CA VAL A 27 22.16 5.67 -6.93
C VAL A 27 21.66 4.37 -7.55
N HIS A 28 22.57 3.43 -7.76
CA HIS A 28 22.27 2.15 -8.38
C HIS A 28 22.86 1.00 -7.58
N LYS A 29 22.24 -0.17 -7.72
CA LYS A 29 22.78 -1.43 -7.20
C LYS A 29 23.60 -2.10 -8.31
N VAL A 30 24.84 -2.46 -8.00
CA VAL A 30 25.74 -3.15 -8.90
C VAL A 30 25.23 -4.57 -9.15
N ASP A 31 25.00 -4.92 -10.40
CA ASP A 31 24.61 -6.28 -10.80
C ASP A 31 25.83 -7.14 -11.16
N THR A 32 26.79 -6.59 -11.91
CA THR A 32 28.04 -7.28 -12.23
C THR A 32 29.18 -6.30 -12.51
N VAL A 33 30.42 -6.78 -12.41
CA VAL A 33 31.64 -6.01 -12.72
C VAL A 33 32.50 -6.84 -13.66
N LEU A 34 32.76 -6.33 -14.86
CA LEU A 34 33.52 -7.05 -15.89
C LEU A 34 34.46 -6.08 -16.62
N ALA A 35 35.74 -6.45 -16.74
CA ALA A 35 36.76 -5.68 -17.47
C ALA A 35 36.85 -4.19 -17.06
N GLY A 36 36.63 -3.86 -15.78
CA GLY A 36 36.66 -2.49 -15.27
C GLY A 36 35.38 -1.67 -15.51
N LEU A 37 34.35 -2.30 -16.08
CA LEU A 37 33.00 -1.75 -16.21
C LEU A 37 32.12 -2.25 -15.06
N VAL A 38 31.28 -1.36 -14.55
CA VAL A 38 30.21 -1.62 -13.59
C VAL A 38 28.91 -1.68 -14.37
N TYR A 39 28.18 -2.78 -14.22
CA TYR A 39 26.87 -2.99 -14.81
C TYR A 39 25.82 -2.90 -13.71
N VAL A 40 24.78 -2.11 -13.96
CA VAL A 40 23.60 -2.01 -13.11
C VAL A 40 22.41 -2.55 -13.89
N LEU A 41 21.39 -3.06 -13.18
CA LEU A 41 20.29 -3.78 -13.83
C LEU A 41 19.57 -2.89 -14.85
N GLY A 42 19.50 -3.37 -16.10
CA GLY A 42 18.78 -2.70 -17.19
C GLY A 42 19.49 -1.50 -17.82
N LYS A 43 20.77 -1.23 -17.48
CA LYS A 43 21.57 -0.14 -18.08
C LYS A 43 22.85 -0.68 -18.73
N PRO A 44 23.43 0.00 -19.73
CA PRO A 44 24.72 -0.38 -20.30
C PRO A 44 25.84 -0.25 -19.26
N GLY A 45 26.92 -1.02 -19.42
CA GLY A 45 28.07 -0.95 -18.51
C GLY A 45 28.79 0.39 -18.60
N MET A 46 29.26 0.93 -17.46
CA MET A 46 30.01 2.18 -17.37
C MET A 46 31.29 2.00 -16.56
N PHE A 47 32.37 2.73 -16.89
CA PHE A 47 33.65 2.59 -16.20
C PHE A 47 33.55 2.83 -14.69
N ALA A 48 34.18 1.98 -13.87
CA ALA A 48 34.14 2.08 -12.42
C ALA A 48 34.49 3.47 -11.88
N LYS A 49 35.49 4.16 -12.47
CA LYS A 49 35.90 5.53 -12.08
C LYS A 49 34.83 6.62 -12.23
N ARG A 50 33.68 6.30 -12.82
CA ARG A 50 32.50 7.17 -12.98
C ARG A 50 31.50 7.01 -11.84
N PHE A 51 31.80 6.12 -10.90
CA PHE A 51 31.03 5.85 -9.71
C PHE A 51 31.86 6.12 -8.47
N GLU A 52 31.18 6.46 -7.38
CA GLU A 52 31.71 6.38 -6.01
C GLU A 52 30.90 5.35 -5.21
N PRO A 53 31.48 4.72 -4.17
CA PRO A 53 30.70 3.95 -3.21
C PRO A 53 29.55 4.80 -2.67
N TRP A 54 28.33 4.25 -2.63
CA TRP A 54 27.20 5.01 -2.10
C TRP A 54 27.44 5.33 -0.63
N GLN A 55 27.48 6.62 -0.34
CA GLN A 55 27.40 7.15 1.02
C GLN A 55 26.05 7.85 1.18
N PRO A 56 25.25 7.48 2.20
CA PRO A 56 23.99 8.15 2.46
C PRO A 56 24.23 9.64 2.78
N ARG A 57 23.35 10.50 2.26
CA ARG A 57 23.41 11.96 2.49
C ARG A 57 22.13 12.45 3.17
N VAL A 58 22.23 13.58 3.88
CA VAL A 58 21.05 14.26 4.45
C VAL A 58 20.05 14.59 3.34
N GLY A 59 18.78 14.30 3.59
CA GLY A 59 17.67 14.42 2.64
C GLY A 59 17.37 13.16 1.84
N GLU A 60 18.24 12.14 1.86
CA GLU A 60 17.99 10.91 1.12
C GLU A 60 17.02 9.97 1.84
N ARG A 61 16.24 9.24 1.04
CA ARG A 61 15.35 8.18 1.53
C ARG A 61 16.12 6.87 1.66
N VAL A 62 15.97 6.23 2.81
CA VAL A 62 16.68 5.01 3.17
C VAL A 62 15.75 4.00 3.80
N ARG A 63 16.10 2.73 3.66
CA ARG A 63 15.48 1.62 4.36
C ARG A 63 16.52 1.00 5.29
N THR A 64 16.12 0.68 6.51
CA THR A 64 16.98 0.00 7.46
C THR A 64 17.00 -1.50 7.14
N ILE A 65 18.19 -2.08 6.93
CA ILE A 65 18.34 -3.49 6.53
C ILE A 65 18.84 -4.39 7.67
N SER A 66 19.42 -3.79 8.71
CA SER A 66 19.93 -4.51 9.89
C SER A 66 20.08 -3.55 11.06
N GLY A 67 20.32 -4.08 12.25
CA GLY A 67 20.51 -3.29 13.47
C GLY A 67 20.30 -4.14 14.71
N GLY A 68 20.64 -3.58 15.88
CA GLY A 68 20.48 -4.27 17.17
C GLY A 68 19.04 -4.61 17.50
N ASP A 69 18.07 -3.79 17.04
CA ASP A 69 16.65 -4.07 17.21
C ASP A 69 15.99 -4.44 15.87
N ILE A 70 15.49 -5.67 15.80
CA ILE A 70 14.81 -6.25 14.62
C ILE A 70 13.57 -5.46 14.17
N GLU A 71 12.96 -4.69 15.08
CA GLU A 71 11.74 -3.91 14.85
C GLU A 71 11.95 -2.77 13.85
N TYR A 72 13.21 -2.39 13.60
CA TYR A 72 13.54 -1.37 12.62
C TYR A 72 13.89 -1.94 11.24
N ILE A 73 14.03 -3.26 11.09
CA ILE A 73 14.35 -3.85 9.78
C ILE A 73 13.16 -3.66 8.84
N GLY A 74 13.43 -3.15 7.64
CA GLY A 74 12.44 -2.82 6.63
C GLY A 74 11.81 -1.44 6.80
N VAL A 75 12.10 -0.72 7.89
CA VAL A 75 11.52 0.60 8.14
C VAL A 75 12.20 1.64 7.26
N GLU A 76 11.36 2.48 6.65
CA GLU A 76 11.75 3.54 5.72
C GLU A 76 11.71 4.92 6.39
N GLY A 77 12.56 5.82 5.89
CA GLY A 77 12.61 7.19 6.37
C GLY A 77 13.56 8.07 5.57
N VAL A 78 13.73 9.31 6.04
CA VAL A 78 14.60 10.32 5.44
C VAL A 78 15.73 10.65 6.41
N ILE A 79 16.96 10.73 5.90
CA ILE A 79 18.11 11.17 6.71
C ILE A 79 17.97 12.66 7.04
N GLU A 80 17.87 13.01 8.32
CA GLU A 80 17.79 14.39 8.80
C GLU A 80 19.13 14.98 9.23
N ALA A 81 20.06 14.15 9.71
CA ALA A 81 21.34 14.61 10.22
C ALA A 81 22.41 13.51 10.13
N ASP A 82 23.66 13.94 10.10
CA ASP A 82 24.86 13.11 10.18
C ASP A 82 25.65 13.58 11.41
N ASP A 83 26.08 12.64 12.26
CA ASP A 83 26.87 12.96 13.47
C ASP A 83 28.32 13.33 13.13
N GLY A 84 28.77 13.06 11.90
CA GLY A 84 30.14 13.33 11.46
C GLY A 84 31.20 12.44 12.12
N ALA A 85 30.78 11.41 12.88
CA ALA A 85 31.70 10.47 13.51
C ALA A 85 32.32 9.51 12.48
N THR A 86 33.42 8.86 12.84
CA THR A 86 34.13 7.90 11.97
C THR A 86 33.22 6.75 11.49
N ASP A 87 32.32 6.29 12.35
CA ASP A 87 31.34 5.23 12.03
C ASP A 87 30.05 5.75 11.36
N ARG A 88 29.96 7.07 11.16
CA ARG A 88 28.85 7.85 10.58
C ARG A 88 27.48 7.34 11.00
N ASN A 89 27.04 7.75 12.19
CA ASN A 89 25.65 7.53 12.55
C ASN A 89 24.78 8.63 11.94
N LEU A 90 23.71 8.19 11.30
CA LEU A 90 22.76 9.03 10.60
C LEU A 90 21.47 9.04 11.39
N ARG A 91 20.92 10.23 11.62
CA ARG A 91 19.58 10.37 12.21
C ARG A 91 18.55 10.23 11.10
N VAL A 92 17.79 9.16 11.12
CA VAL A 92 16.71 8.88 10.17
C VAL A 92 15.37 9.25 10.80
N LYS A 93 14.61 10.13 10.15
CA LYS A 93 13.20 10.39 10.48
C LYS A 93 12.34 9.36 9.77
N LEU A 94 11.63 8.55 10.55
CA LEU A 94 10.81 7.46 10.04
C LEU A 94 9.54 8.01 9.39
N ASP A 95 9.09 7.38 8.31
CA ASP A 95 7.82 7.75 7.66
C ASP A 95 6.61 7.41 8.54
N LYS A 96 6.72 6.34 9.33
CA LYS A 96 5.71 5.88 10.28
C LYS A 96 6.37 5.65 11.65
N PRO A 97 5.70 6.01 12.75
CA PRO A 97 6.19 5.67 14.07
C PRO A 97 6.18 4.15 14.26
N ILE A 98 7.15 3.63 15.01
CA ILE A 98 7.16 2.21 15.38
C ILE A 98 6.08 1.94 16.42
N GLU A 99 5.15 1.03 16.14
CA GLU A 99 3.95 0.79 16.96
C GLU A 99 4.23 0.55 18.45
N LYS A 100 5.33 -0.14 18.77
CA LYS A 100 5.66 -0.50 20.15
C LYS A 100 6.29 0.62 20.98
N ARG A 101 6.95 1.58 20.33
CA ARG A 101 7.75 2.62 21.02
C ARG A 101 7.29 4.05 20.74
N GLY A 102 6.54 4.26 19.64
CA GLY A 102 6.21 5.60 19.16
C GLY A 102 7.42 6.37 18.61
N ASP A 103 8.55 5.70 18.41
CA ASP A 103 9.77 6.32 17.91
C ASP A 103 9.54 6.86 16.49
N THR A 104 9.80 8.14 16.30
CA THR A 104 9.71 8.83 15.00
C THR A 104 11.08 9.11 14.39
N LYS A 105 12.16 8.89 15.15
CA LYS A 105 13.54 9.12 14.74
C LYS A 105 14.46 8.06 15.34
N ILE A 106 15.45 7.63 14.57
CA ILE A 106 16.47 6.67 15.00
C ILE A 106 17.86 7.08 14.54
N TRP A 107 18.88 6.68 15.29
CA TRP A 107 20.27 6.75 14.82
C TRP A 107 20.70 5.41 14.25
N ARG A 108 21.28 5.42 13.05
CA ARG A 108 21.77 4.21 12.37
C ARG A 108 23.08 4.47 11.66
N SER A 109 24.05 3.56 11.81
CA SER A 109 25.26 3.61 10.99
C SER A 109 24.92 3.38 9.53
N ALA A 110 25.64 4.06 8.62
CA ALA A 110 25.46 3.96 7.18
C ALA A 110 25.40 2.51 6.65
N ARG A 111 26.16 1.58 7.25
CA ARG A 111 26.18 0.16 6.87
C ARG A 111 24.87 -0.61 7.14
N HIS A 112 23.99 -0.04 7.96
CA HIS A 112 22.69 -0.61 8.32
C HIS A 112 21.55 -0.03 7.50
N LEU A 113 21.86 0.82 6.52
CA LEU A 113 20.92 1.48 5.63
C LEU A 113 21.16 1.03 4.19
N GLU A 114 20.10 0.95 3.41
CA GLU A 114 20.15 0.87 1.96
C GLU A 114 19.38 2.05 1.36
N PRO A 115 19.80 2.58 0.19
CA PRO A 115 19.06 3.62 -0.49
C PRO A 115 17.75 3.04 -1.01
N ILE A 116 16.66 3.78 -0.83
CA ILE A 116 15.41 3.45 -1.51
C ILE A 116 15.54 3.99 -2.93
N ILE A 117 15.95 3.12 -3.85
CA ILE A 117 15.96 3.40 -5.30
C ILE A 117 14.51 3.34 -5.80
N SER A 118 13.67 4.25 -5.34
CA SER A 118 12.33 4.40 -5.90
C SER A 118 12.49 4.93 -7.31
N THR A 119 12.27 4.06 -8.30
CA THR A 119 12.06 4.43 -9.70
C THR A 119 10.80 5.28 -9.88
N ALA A 120 9.89 5.23 -8.90
CA ALA A 120 8.91 6.27 -8.65
C ALA A 120 9.60 7.42 -7.92
N THR A 121 10.30 8.27 -8.68
CA THR A 121 10.69 9.59 -8.20
C THR A 121 9.48 10.18 -7.47
N PRO A 122 9.51 10.43 -6.15
CA PRO A 122 8.63 11.47 -5.63
C PRO A 122 9.16 12.70 -6.33
N GLU A 123 8.49 13.11 -7.42
CA GLU A 123 8.82 14.33 -8.15
C GLU A 123 9.15 15.37 -7.09
N GLN A 124 10.44 15.72 -6.99
CA GLN A 124 10.80 17.02 -6.49
C GLN A 124 9.89 17.93 -7.27
N PRO A 125 8.87 18.56 -6.62
CA PRO A 125 7.63 18.97 -7.29
C PRO A 125 8.05 19.69 -8.54
N ALA A 126 7.91 19.01 -9.69
CA ALA A 126 8.28 19.59 -10.96
C ALA A 126 7.51 20.89 -10.96
N THR A 127 8.20 22.03 -11.00
CA THR A 127 7.61 23.34 -10.72
C THR A 127 6.23 23.38 -11.35
N LEU A 128 5.19 23.22 -10.50
CA LEU A 128 3.91 22.73 -10.96
C LEU A 128 3.29 23.89 -11.72
N LYS A 129 3.30 23.82 -13.05
CA LYS A 129 2.67 24.85 -13.86
C LYS A 129 1.17 24.61 -13.84
N ILE A 130 0.43 25.51 -13.20
CA ILE A 130 -1.02 25.49 -13.26
C ILE A 130 -1.44 26.00 -14.65
N GLU A 131 -2.22 25.21 -15.36
CA GLU A 131 -2.75 25.51 -16.69
C GLU A 131 -4.27 25.71 -16.61
N ALA A 132 -4.80 26.61 -17.44
CA ALA A 132 -6.24 26.88 -17.47
C ALA A 132 -7.04 25.63 -17.90
N GLY A 133 -8.19 25.41 -17.26
CA GLY A 133 -9.11 24.31 -17.55
C GLY A 133 -8.78 22.98 -16.87
N LYS A 134 -7.62 22.84 -16.22
CA LYS A 134 -7.21 21.62 -15.53
C LYS A 134 -7.67 21.54 -14.07
N PHE A 135 -7.68 20.32 -13.54
CA PHE A 135 -7.95 20.04 -12.12
C PHE A 135 -6.66 19.66 -11.40
N TYR A 136 -6.61 19.94 -10.11
CA TYR A 136 -5.41 19.80 -9.30
C TYR A 136 -5.73 19.22 -7.93
N LYS A 137 -4.69 18.70 -7.26
CA LYS A 137 -4.76 18.10 -5.93
C LYS A 137 -4.06 18.99 -4.90
N THR A 138 -4.80 19.38 -3.88
CA THR A 138 -4.25 20.07 -2.70
C THR A 138 -3.48 19.10 -1.80
N ARG A 139 -2.66 19.64 -0.88
CA ARG A 139 -1.86 18.84 0.06
C ARG A 139 -2.71 17.94 0.96
N ASP A 140 -3.92 18.36 1.33
CA ASP A 140 -4.89 17.55 2.08
C ASP A 140 -5.64 16.50 1.20
N GLY A 141 -5.38 16.50 -0.11
CA GLY A 141 -5.88 15.52 -1.05
C GLY A 141 -7.22 15.86 -1.70
N GLN A 142 -7.72 17.09 -1.54
CA GLN A 142 -8.94 17.54 -2.20
C GLN A 142 -8.70 17.87 -3.68
N LYS A 143 -9.74 17.67 -4.50
CA LYS A 143 -9.76 18.06 -5.92
C LYS A 143 -10.19 19.52 -6.02
N VAL A 144 -9.39 20.34 -6.71
CA VAL A 144 -9.70 21.76 -7.00
C VAL A 144 -9.66 22.00 -8.50
N GLY A 145 -10.65 22.74 -9.05
CA GLY A 145 -10.69 23.09 -10.47
C GLY A 145 -12.10 23.20 -11.05
N PRO A 146 -12.22 23.56 -12.34
CA PRO A 146 -11.11 23.86 -13.25
C PRO A 146 -10.37 25.15 -12.88
N ALA A 147 -9.07 25.23 -13.19
CA ALA A 147 -8.27 26.43 -12.95
C ALA A 147 -8.55 27.52 -14.00
N PHE A 148 -8.63 28.77 -13.56
CA PHE A 148 -8.71 29.96 -14.39
C PHE A 148 -7.46 30.81 -14.15
N ILE A 149 -6.69 31.05 -15.20
CA ILE A 149 -5.44 31.81 -15.12
C ILE A 149 -5.70 33.25 -15.54
N SER A 150 -5.32 34.19 -14.69
CA SER A 150 -5.31 35.63 -14.97
C SER A 150 -3.97 36.20 -14.53
N ALA A 151 -3.14 36.64 -15.49
CA ALA A 151 -1.73 36.97 -15.25
C ALA A 151 -0.98 35.80 -14.55
N ASN A 152 -0.29 36.07 -13.44
CA ASN A 152 0.49 35.05 -12.70
C ASN A 152 -0.31 34.42 -11.56
N VAL A 153 -1.64 34.42 -11.69
CA VAL A 153 -2.56 34.00 -10.64
C VAL A 153 -3.52 32.95 -11.18
N ALA A 154 -3.61 31.84 -10.46
CA ALA A 154 -4.61 30.80 -10.66
C ALA A 154 -5.76 30.96 -9.68
N THR A 155 -6.98 30.97 -10.20
CA THR A 155 -8.24 30.98 -9.44
C THR A 155 -9.04 29.72 -9.74
N PHE A 156 -9.69 29.17 -8.73
CA PHE A 156 -10.44 27.92 -8.82
C PHE A 156 -11.86 28.16 -8.31
N GLY A 157 -12.86 27.78 -9.09
CA GLY A 157 -14.27 28.06 -8.78
C GLY A 157 -15.13 28.07 -10.05
N SER A 158 -16.41 28.36 -9.93
CA SER A 158 -17.25 28.68 -11.10
C SER A 158 -17.24 30.20 -11.31
N SER A 159 -17.66 30.66 -12.50
CA SER A 159 -17.88 32.09 -12.78
C SER A 159 -18.76 32.78 -11.73
N ASP A 160 -19.64 32.02 -11.09
CA ASP A 160 -20.68 32.51 -10.19
C ASP A 160 -20.27 32.38 -8.71
N ASN A 161 -19.16 31.69 -8.43
CA ASN A 161 -18.64 31.49 -7.09
C ASN A 161 -17.11 31.49 -7.10
N TYR A 162 -16.53 32.68 -7.13
CA TYR A 162 -15.11 32.90 -6.84
C TYR A 162 -14.85 32.59 -5.36
N ALA A 163 -14.76 31.30 -5.03
CA ALA A 163 -14.47 30.86 -3.68
C ALA A 163 -13.03 31.19 -3.29
N SER A 164 -12.80 32.45 -2.93
CA SER A 164 -11.85 33.06 -1.95
C SER A 164 -10.37 32.65 -1.87
N ALA A 165 -9.93 31.58 -2.53
CA ALA A 165 -8.54 31.16 -2.55
C ALA A 165 -7.92 31.51 -3.90
N VAL A 166 -6.76 32.16 -3.82
CA VAL A 166 -5.98 32.61 -4.95
C VAL A 166 -4.65 31.89 -4.85
N TRP A 167 -4.27 31.16 -5.88
CA TRP A 167 -2.99 30.47 -5.90
C TRP A 167 -2.05 31.20 -6.85
N SER A 168 -0.78 31.29 -6.45
CA SER A 168 0.28 31.61 -7.39
C SER A 168 0.37 30.50 -8.45
N ASP A 169 0.93 30.83 -9.61
CA ASP A 169 1.22 29.87 -10.68
C ASP A 169 2.11 28.69 -10.23
N ASP A 170 2.84 28.83 -9.12
CA ASP A 170 3.66 27.80 -8.46
C ASP A 170 2.88 26.87 -7.51
N GLY A 171 1.56 27.03 -7.38
CA GLY A 171 0.72 26.18 -6.52
C GLY A 171 0.62 26.63 -5.08
N ARG A 172 1.26 27.73 -4.66
CA ARG A 172 1.14 28.22 -3.29
C ARG A 172 -0.17 28.98 -3.08
N SER A 173 -0.89 28.62 -2.02
CA SER A 173 -2.13 29.32 -1.68
C SER A 173 -1.84 30.66 -0.99
N SER A 174 -2.60 31.69 -1.39
CA SER A 174 -2.64 32.99 -0.75
C SER A 174 -4.10 33.37 -0.51
N SER A 175 -4.43 33.86 0.68
CA SER A 175 -5.73 34.48 0.89
C SER A 175 -5.69 35.89 0.28
N ARG A 176 -6.75 36.23 -0.47
CA ARG A 176 -6.88 37.54 -1.14
C ARG A 176 -6.85 38.73 -0.16
N TYR A 177 -7.12 38.49 1.12
CA TYR A 177 -7.20 39.52 2.17
C TYR A 177 -6.40 39.18 3.44
N ASP A 178 -5.81 37.99 3.53
CA ASP A 178 -5.04 37.55 4.69
C ASP A 178 -3.69 36.98 4.22
N LYS A 179 -2.59 37.54 4.75
CA LYS A 179 -1.24 37.08 4.42
C LYS A 179 -0.86 35.81 5.17
N LEU A 180 -1.76 35.25 5.98
CA LEU A 180 -1.60 33.92 6.55
C LEU A 180 -1.67 32.88 5.41
N SER A 181 -0.50 32.45 4.98
CA SER A 181 -0.32 31.32 4.07
C SER A 181 -1.10 30.11 4.61
N LEU A 182 -2.15 29.72 3.90
CA LEU A 182 -2.90 28.49 4.16
C LEU A 182 -2.08 27.31 3.60
N LYS A 183 -0.95 27.00 4.23
CA LYS A 183 0.00 25.97 3.74
C LYS A 183 -0.63 24.60 3.47
N ASP A 184 -1.78 24.34 4.08
CA ASP A 184 -2.54 23.10 3.90
C ASP A 184 -3.31 23.08 2.57
N ASN A 185 -3.50 24.23 1.93
CA ASN A 185 -4.16 24.40 0.64
C ASN A 185 -3.19 24.49 -0.55
N ASP A 186 -1.88 24.29 -0.33
CA ASP A 186 -0.92 24.25 -1.44
C ASP A 186 -1.28 23.13 -2.42
N ILE A 187 -1.15 23.42 -3.71
CA ILE A 187 -1.31 22.43 -4.77
C ILE A 187 -0.01 21.65 -4.90
N ILE A 188 -0.11 20.32 -4.87
CA ILE A 188 1.05 19.42 -4.89
C ILE A 188 1.13 18.55 -6.15
N ALA A 189 0.05 18.45 -6.92
CA ALA A 189 0.01 17.67 -8.16
C ALA A 189 -1.17 18.09 -9.07
N GLU A 190 -1.06 17.80 -10.36
CA GLU A 190 -2.21 17.76 -11.28
C GLU A 190 -3.15 16.62 -10.89
N TRP A 191 -4.46 16.86 -10.90
CA TRP A 191 -5.46 15.82 -10.65
C TRP A 191 -5.71 15.07 -11.95
N ILE A 192 -5.04 13.94 -12.08
CA ILE A 192 -5.34 12.96 -13.11
C ILE A 192 -6.55 12.19 -12.59
N ASP A 193 -7.71 12.33 -13.25
CA ASP A 193 -8.83 11.44 -12.96
C ASP A 193 -8.30 10.02 -13.07
N GLU A 194 -8.44 9.24 -11.99
CA GLU A 194 -8.06 7.82 -12.00
C GLU A 194 -8.60 7.27 -13.31
N PRO A 195 -7.77 6.61 -14.13
CA PRO A 195 -8.28 6.04 -15.37
C PRO A 195 -9.42 5.14 -14.92
N MET A 196 -10.67 5.58 -15.12
CA MET A 196 -11.84 4.76 -14.92
C MET A 196 -11.50 3.56 -15.74
N ALA A 197 -11.17 2.45 -15.07
CA ALA A 197 -10.59 1.30 -15.71
C ALA A 197 -11.48 1.05 -16.92
N LYS A 198 -10.95 1.35 -18.13
CA LYS A 198 -11.69 1.06 -19.35
C LYS A 198 -12.04 -0.40 -19.14
N PRO A 199 -13.33 -0.79 -19.06
CA PRO A 199 -13.68 -2.17 -18.81
C PRO A 199 -12.88 -2.97 -19.83
N SER A 200 -11.93 -3.76 -19.34
CA SER A 200 -10.93 -4.37 -20.20
C SER A 200 -11.71 -5.19 -21.21
N ASN A 201 -11.72 -4.76 -22.47
CA ASN A 201 -12.33 -5.52 -23.54
C ASN A 201 -11.39 -6.66 -23.94
N ASP A 202 -10.85 -7.37 -22.94
CA ASP A 202 -10.14 -8.62 -23.08
C ASP A 202 -11.17 -9.71 -23.35
N ASN A 203 -11.72 -9.69 -24.57
CA ASN A 203 -12.36 -10.86 -25.17
C ASN A 203 -11.34 -11.98 -25.49
N ALA A 204 -10.10 -11.89 -25.01
CA ALA A 204 -9.06 -12.86 -25.23
C ALA A 204 -9.04 -13.90 -24.09
N ARG A 205 -9.89 -14.92 -24.26
CA ARG A 205 -9.99 -16.20 -23.52
C ARG A 205 -10.90 -16.20 -22.28
N PRO A 206 -11.68 -17.28 -22.07
CA PRO A 206 -12.51 -17.41 -20.88
C PRO A 206 -11.63 -17.47 -19.63
N LYS A 207 -11.90 -16.56 -18.68
CA LYS A 207 -11.22 -16.45 -17.37
C LYS A 207 -11.40 -17.69 -16.48
N PHE A 208 -12.27 -18.62 -16.87
CA PHE A 208 -12.63 -19.80 -16.08
C PHE A 208 -12.54 -21.07 -16.92
N LYS A 209 -12.25 -22.21 -16.27
CA LYS A 209 -12.33 -23.55 -16.85
C LYS A 209 -13.49 -24.34 -16.25
N VAL A 210 -13.98 -25.33 -17.00
CA VAL A 210 -15.00 -26.27 -16.52
C VAL A 210 -14.55 -26.88 -15.19
N GLY A 211 -15.43 -26.86 -14.20
CA GLY A 211 -15.18 -27.36 -12.85
C GLY A 211 -14.63 -26.31 -11.88
N ASP A 212 -14.29 -25.11 -12.34
CA ASP A 212 -13.93 -24.01 -11.43
C ASP A 212 -15.09 -23.65 -10.52
N ARG A 213 -14.77 -23.42 -9.25
CA ARG A 213 -15.70 -22.86 -8.27
C ARG A 213 -15.66 -21.35 -8.39
N VAL A 214 -16.82 -20.74 -8.54
CA VAL A 214 -16.94 -19.30 -8.68
C VAL A 214 -17.94 -18.74 -7.69
N LYS A 215 -17.77 -17.46 -7.38
CA LYS A 215 -18.66 -16.68 -6.51
C LYS A 215 -19.18 -15.49 -7.30
N LEU A 216 -20.48 -15.21 -7.17
CA LEU A 216 -21.07 -14.03 -7.80
C LEU A 216 -20.59 -12.74 -7.10
N ALA A 217 -19.89 -11.90 -7.85
CA ALA A 217 -19.37 -10.61 -7.39
C ALA A 217 -20.38 -9.47 -7.57
N ARG A 218 -21.24 -9.54 -8.58
CA ARG A 218 -22.29 -8.55 -8.85
C ARG A 218 -23.57 -9.20 -9.40
N SER A 219 -24.72 -8.66 -9.03
CA SER A 219 -26.03 -9.21 -9.41
C SER A 219 -26.46 -8.70 -10.78
N PHE A 220 -27.11 -9.56 -11.57
CA PHE A 220 -27.77 -9.18 -12.82
C PHE A 220 -29.21 -8.75 -12.51
N PHE A 221 -29.50 -7.45 -12.52
CA PHE A 221 -30.86 -6.92 -12.25
C PHE A 221 -31.53 -7.46 -10.97
N GLY A 222 -30.75 -7.82 -9.95
CA GLY A 222 -31.28 -8.32 -8.66
C GLY A 222 -31.75 -9.79 -8.68
N VAL A 223 -31.63 -10.51 -9.80
CA VAL A 223 -32.12 -11.89 -9.94
C VAL A 223 -31.25 -12.92 -9.23
N ALA A 224 -30.05 -12.52 -8.80
CA ALA A 224 -29.06 -13.42 -8.22
C ALA A 224 -28.46 -12.81 -6.95
N LYS A 225 -28.33 -13.60 -5.88
CA LYS A 225 -27.74 -13.15 -4.63
C LYS A 225 -26.24 -12.99 -4.80
N VAL A 226 -25.72 -11.77 -4.64
CA VAL A 226 -24.26 -11.53 -4.55
C VAL A 226 -23.71 -12.43 -3.44
N VAL A 227 -22.53 -13.01 -3.65
CA VAL A 227 -21.89 -14.06 -2.85
C VAL A 227 -22.41 -15.50 -3.04
N ALA A 228 -23.45 -15.74 -3.83
CA ALA A 228 -23.84 -17.10 -4.18
C ALA A 228 -22.71 -17.81 -4.92
N THR A 229 -22.55 -19.10 -4.65
CA THR A 229 -21.50 -19.94 -5.24
C THR A 229 -22.04 -20.87 -6.30
N ALA A 230 -21.21 -21.14 -7.29
CA ALA A 230 -21.54 -21.99 -8.41
C ALA A 230 -20.30 -22.70 -8.96
N THR A 231 -20.53 -23.61 -9.89
CA THR A 231 -19.47 -24.31 -10.62
C THR A 231 -19.62 -24.05 -12.11
N VAL A 232 -18.50 -23.85 -12.81
CA VAL A 232 -18.52 -23.68 -14.27
C VAL A 232 -18.86 -25.03 -14.92
N GLY A 233 -19.99 -25.07 -15.63
CA GLY A 233 -20.55 -26.26 -16.27
C GLY A 233 -19.90 -26.59 -17.62
N LYS A 234 -20.35 -27.70 -18.20
CA LYS A 234 -19.83 -28.27 -19.46
C LYS A 234 -20.60 -27.81 -20.70
N ARG A 235 -21.78 -27.20 -20.53
CA ARG A 235 -22.59 -26.74 -21.67
C ARG A 235 -21.79 -25.59 -22.30
N GLY A 236 -21.38 -25.75 -23.56
CA GLY A 236 -20.29 -24.97 -24.14
C GLY A 236 -20.38 -23.46 -23.91
N MET A 237 -19.23 -22.82 -23.77
CA MET A 237 -19.10 -21.37 -23.70
C MET A 237 -19.43 -20.78 -25.08
N SER A 238 -20.67 -20.32 -25.27
CA SER A 238 -20.99 -19.48 -26.44
C SER A 238 -20.31 -18.12 -26.28
N SER A 239 -19.97 -17.47 -27.40
CA SER A 239 -19.18 -16.23 -27.45
C SER A 239 -19.64 -15.17 -26.44
N GLY A 240 -18.95 -15.08 -25.30
CA GLY A 240 -19.20 -14.10 -24.23
C GLY A 240 -19.91 -14.63 -22.97
N PHE A 241 -20.32 -15.91 -22.92
CA PHE A 241 -21.00 -16.50 -21.76
C PHE A 241 -20.25 -17.72 -21.21
N VAL A 242 -20.36 -17.90 -19.90
CA VAL A 242 -19.93 -19.10 -19.17
C VAL A 242 -21.15 -19.83 -18.63
N ASP A 243 -21.17 -21.15 -18.80
CA ASP A 243 -22.20 -22.02 -18.23
C ASP A 243 -21.99 -22.13 -16.72
N ILE A 244 -22.99 -21.72 -15.95
CA ILE A 244 -22.96 -21.68 -14.49
C ILE A 244 -23.98 -22.68 -13.97
N VAL A 245 -23.50 -23.61 -13.16
CA VAL A 245 -24.32 -24.56 -12.40
C VAL A 245 -24.32 -24.10 -10.95
N TRP A 246 -25.45 -23.55 -10.51
CA TRP A 246 -25.56 -22.97 -9.17
C TRP A 246 -25.59 -24.07 -8.10
N ASP A 247 -25.01 -23.76 -6.94
CA ASP A 247 -25.20 -24.62 -5.78
C ASP A 247 -26.66 -24.53 -5.33
N LYS A 248 -27.36 -25.68 -5.27
CA LYS A 248 -28.78 -25.74 -4.92
C LYS A 248 -29.12 -25.08 -3.58
N ASN A 249 -28.16 -25.05 -2.65
CA ASN A 249 -28.30 -24.44 -1.33
C ASN A 249 -28.10 -22.91 -1.34
N SER A 250 -27.69 -22.33 -2.47
CA SER A 250 -27.37 -20.91 -2.62
C SER A 250 -28.32 -20.17 -3.55
N LEU A 251 -29.37 -20.85 -4.05
CA LEU A 251 -30.35 -20.28 -4.96
C LEU A 251 -31.26 -19.25 -4.27
N HIS A 252 -31.44 -18.10 -4.91
CA HIS A 252 -32.40 -17.05 -4.61
C HIS A 252 -33.27 -16.80 -5.85
N GLN A 253 -34.50 -16.35 -5.64
CA GLN A 253 -35.58 -16.17 -6.64
C GLN A 253 -35.10 -15.95 -8.08
N GLY A 254 -35.40 -16.91 -8.97
CA GLY A 254 -35.16 -16.79 -10.41
C GLY A 254 -33.77 -17.22 -10.89
N GLN A 255 -32.84 -17.57 -9.99
CA GLN A 255 -31.56 -18.17 -10.39
C GLN A 255 -31.78 -19.54 -11.05
N MET A 256 -31.24 -19.71 -12.25
CA MET A 256 -31.26 -20.96 -13.00
C MET A 256 -29.90 -21.27 -13.60
N ASP A 257 -29.61 -22.56 -13.80
CA ASP A 257 -28.41 -22.98 -14.50
C ASP A 257 -28.43 -22.48 -15.95
N GLY A 258 -27.30 -22.03 -16.48
CA GLY A 258 -27.22 -21.53 -17.85
C GLY A 258 -26.07 -20.57 -18.11
N GLY A 259 -26.14 -19.83 -19.22
CA GLY A 259 -25.11 -18.90 -19.65
C GLY A 259 -25.17 -17.56 -18.92
N TYR A 260 -24.05 -17.14 -18.32
CA TYR A 260 -23.87 -15.84 -17.67
C TYR A 260 -22.60 -15.15 -18.17
N THR A 261 -22.54 -13.82 -18.10
CA THR A 261 -21.30 -13.12 -18.47
C THR A 261 -20.22 -13.37 -17.41
N PRO A 262 -18.98 -13.71 -17.80
CA PRO A 262 -17.91 -14.09 -16.88
C PRO A 262 -17.55 -12.99 -15.89
N ASP A 263 -17.71 -11.71 -16.26
CA ASP A 263 -17.39 -10.56 -15.41
C ASP A 263 -18.30 -10.41 -14.17
N TYR A 264 -19.31 -11.27 -14.01
CA TYR A 264 -20.12 -11.33 -12.80
C TYR A 264 -19.53 -12.22 -11.71
N PHE A 265 -18.45 -12.92 -12.01
CA PHE A 265 -17.90 -13.95 -11.14
C PHE A 265 -16.45 -13.68 -10.73
N GLU A 266 -16.13 -14.12 -9.53
CA GLU A 266 -14.79 -14.25 -8.99
C GLU A 266 -14.44 -15.73 -8.85
N LEU A 267 -13.22 -16.11 -9.25
CA LEU A 267 -12.72 -17.47 -9.06
C LEU A 267 -12.48 -17.69 -7.56
N LEU A 268 -13.10 -18.73 -7.00
CA LEU A 268 -12.77 -19.18 -5.66
C LEU A 268 -11.51 -20.05 -5.70
N PRO A 269 -10.59 -19.88 -4.74
CA PRO A 269 -9.43 -20.76 -4.64
C PRO A 269 -9.93 -22.20 -4.53
N THR A 270 -9.41 -23.08 -5.38
CA THR A 270 -9.67 -24.51 -5.27
C THR A 270 -9.01 -24.97 -3.98
N SER A 271 -9.73 -24.91 -2.86
CA SER A 271 -9.31 -25.62 -1.67
C SER A 271 -9.10 -27.07 -2.10
N PRO A 272 -7.93 -27.67 -1.86
CA PRO A 272 -7.68 -29.06 -2.21
C PRO A 272 -8.79 -29.87 -1.57
N LEU A 273 -9.64 -30.45 -2.42
CA LEU A 273 -10.73 -31.31 -1.98
C LEU A 273 -10.09 -32.37 -1.10
N ALA A 274 -10.40 -32.34 0.20
CA ALA A 274 -10.16 -33.48 1.06
C ALA A 274 -10.70 -34.70 0.30
N PRO A 275 -9.88 -35.75 0.10
CA PRO A 275 -10.26 -36.88 -0.74
C PRO A 275 -11.61 -37.37 -0.25
N THR A 276 -12.63 -37.23 -1.09
CA THR A 276 -13.95 -37.75 -0.81
C THR A 276 -13.78 -39.24 -0.65
N GLY A 277 -13.78 -39.70 0.60
CA GLY A 277 -13.65 -41.10 0.95
C GLY A 277 -14.60 -41.89 0.08
N THR A 278 -14.03 -42.73 -0.76
CA THR A 278 -14.74 -43.65 -1.64
C THR A 278 -15.70 -44.43 -0.74
N HIS A 279 -16.99 -44.09 -0.78
CA HIS A 279 -18.02 -44.85 -0.09
C HIS A 279 -18.04 -46.23 -0.75
N HIS A 280 -17.27 -47.15 -0.17
CA HIS A 280 -17.26 -48.54 -0.52
C HIS A 280 -18.67 -49.05 -0.24
N ARG A 281 -19.44 -49.28 -1.31
CA ARG A 281 -20.76 -49.92 -1.23
C ARG A 281 -20.54 -51.33 -0.68
N HIS A 282 -20.63 -51.48 0.64
CA HIS A 282 -20.90 -52.78 1.22
C HIS A 282 -22.27 -53.24 0.73
N ARG A 283 -22.25 -54.23 -0.17
CA ARG A 283 -23.41 -55.11 -0.44
C ARG A 283 -23.86 -55.67 0.92
N ARG A 284 -25.04 -55.23 1.38
CA ARG A 284 -25.73 -55.89 2.50
C ARG A 284 -26.27 -57.24 2.01
N PRO A 285 -25.96 -58.36 2.69
CA PRO A 285 -26.68 -59.60 2.47
C PRO A 285 -28.09 -59.50 3.08
N HIS A 286 -29.05 -60.11 2.39
CA HIS A 286 -30.41 -60.33 2.88
C HIS A 286 -30.38 -60.95 4.28
N ARG A 287 -30.90 -60.21 5.28
CA ARG A 287 -31.25 -60.79 6.58
C ARG A 287 -32.72 -60.51 6.87
N LYS A 288 -33.41 -61.61 7.17
CA LYS A 288 -34.83 -61.72 7.50
C LYS A 288 -35.21 -60.78 8.64
N ARG A 289 -36.40 -60.18 8.52
CA ARG A 289 -37.11 -59.49 9.62
C ARG A 289 -37.32 -60.43 10.80
N PRO A 290 -37.25 -59.90 12.02
CA PRO A 290 -38.33 -60.16 12.97
C PRO A 290 -38.93 -58.87 13.55
N ALA A 291 -40.03 -59.09 14.26
CA ALA A 291 -41.11 -58.21 14.63
C ALA A 291 -40.77 -56.95 15.43
N GLN A 292 -41.72 -56.01 15.36
CA GLN A 292 -41.88 -54.84 16.22
C GLN A 292 -41.67 -55.13 17.72
N ALA A 293 -41.04 -54.17 18.39
CA ALA A 293 -41.43 -53.76 19.73
C ALA A 293 -41.35 -52.23 19.82
N ILE A 294 -42.51 -51.65 20.10
CA ILE A 294 -42.77 -50.24 20.39
C ILE A 294 -42.17 -49.92 21.76
N LEU A 295 -41.46 -48.81 21.93
CA LEU A 295 -41.42 -48.09 23.21
C LEU A 295 -41.04 -46.62 23.01
N ASN A 296 -41.98 -45.79 23.44
CA ASN A 296 -41.92 -44.34 23.51
C ASN A 296 -40.84 -43.88 24.51
N ALA A 297 -40.16 -42.78 24.20
CA ALA A 297 -39.60 -41.89 25.21
C ALA A 297 -39.53 -40.46 24.66
N ALA A 298 -40.46 -39.64 25.12
CA ALA A 298 -40.42 -38.19 25.01
C ALA A 298 -39.34 -37.64 25.94
N CYS A 299 -38.65 -36.59 25.51
CA CYS A 299 -37.92 -35.70 26.42
C CYS A 299 -38.07 -34.23 25.99
N PRO A 300 -38.08 -33.29 26.94
CA PRO A 300 -38.87 -32.09 26.84
C PRO A 300 -38.04 -30.83 26.53
N TYR A 301 -38.79 -29.86 26.03
CA TYR A 301 -38.46 -28.47 25.81
C TYR A 301 -38.16 -27.76 27.15
N VAL A 302 -36.96 -27.18 27.32
CA VAL A 302 -36.67 -26.24 28.42
C VAL A 302 -36.30 -24.89 27.83
N ARG A 303 -37.09 -23.90 28.24
CA ARG A 303 -37.07 -22.50 27.81
C ARG A 303 -36.47 -21.64 28.93
N SER A 304 -35.83 -20.55 28.51
CA SER A 304 -35.60 -19.29 29.22
C SER A 304 -34.52 -19.23 30.32
N ARG A 305 -33.64 -18.23 30.21
CA ARG A 305 -33.59 -17.05 31.11
C ARG A 305 -32.56 -16.03 30.63
N SER A 306 -32.99 -14.77 30.57
CA SER A 306 -32.16 -13.56 30.50
C SER A 306 -31.28 -13.40 31.73
N PRO A 307 -30.25 -12.54 31.67
CA PRO A 307 -29.98 -11.69 32.82
C PRO A 307 -29.79 -10.21 32.48
N GLN A 308 -30.35 -9.41 33.39
CA GLN A 308 -30.17 -7.97 33.55
C GLN A 308 -28.78 -7.63 34.14
N GLY A 309 -28.34 -6.40 33.87
CA GLY A 309 -27.82 -5.50 34.91
C GLY A 309 -26.37 -5.69 35.36
N GLY A 310 -25.44 -5.03 34.68
CA GLY A 310 -24.07 -4.82 35.15
C GLY A 310 -23.81 -3.34 35.46
N ARG A 311 -23.64 -3.02 36.75
CA ARG A 311 -23.33 -1.69 37.30
C ARG A 311 -21.89 -1.28 36.97
N SER A 312 -21.72 0.01 36.69
CA SER A 312 -20.45 0.71 36.51
C SER A 312 -19.79 1.03 37.87
N PRO A 313 -18.48 0.77 38.07
CA PRO A 313 -17.76 1.29 39.21
C PRO A 313 -17.02 2.61 38.86
N ARG A 314 -17.27 3.63 39.68
CA ARG A 314 -16.54 4.89 39.74
C ARG A 314 -15.06 4.64 40.05
N GLY A 315 -14.16 4.99 39.13
CA GLY A 315 -12.73 5.09 39.38
C GLY A 315 -12.39 6.35 40.17
N LYS A 316 -11.72 6.20 41.31
CA LYS A 316 -11.11 7.28 42.09
C LYS A 316 -9.89 7.80 41.33
N VAL A 317 -9.87 9.11 41.05
CA VAL A 317 -8.69 9.81 40.53
C VAL A 317 -7.73 10.07 41.70
N GLN A 318 -6.62 9.34 41.72
CA GLN A 318 -5.53 9.54 42.67
C GLN A 318 -4.57 10.57 42.06
N ARG A 319 -4.56 11.77 42.64
CA ARG A 319 -3.73 12.90 42.26
C ARG A 319 -2.29 12.63 42.73
N GLN A 320 -1.40 12.21 41.84
CA GLN A 320 0.04 12.15 42.12
C GLN A 320 0.66 13.51 41.82
N GLU A 321 1.14 14.13 42.89
CA GLU A 321 1.91 15.37 42.93
C GLU A 321 3.36 15.05 42.51
N VAL A 322 3.74 15.41 41.29
CA VAL A 322 5.13 15.30 40.83
C VAL A 322 5.88 16.55 41.27
N ARG A 323 6.70 16.39 42.32
CA ARG A 323 7.72 17.37 42.73
C ARG A 323 8.70 17.61 41.58
N ARG A 324 8.72 18.82 41.04
CA ARG A 324 9.83 19.34 40.24
C ARG A 324 11.05 19.51 41.15
N VAL A 325 12.10 18.73 40.90
CA VAL A 325 13.45 19.05 41.39
C VAL A 325 14.11 19.87 40.30
N HIS A 326 14.26 21.17 40.54
CA HIS A 326 15.19 22.00 39.78
C HIS A 326 16.61 21.58 40.17
N ALA A 327 17.34 21.02 39.20
CA ALA A 327 18.80 20.97 39.26
C ALA A 327 19.32 22.13 38.41
N ASP A 328 19.75 23.19 39.09
CA ASP A 328 20.62 24.22 38.53
C ASP A 328 21.92 23.56 38.09
N HIS A 329 22.23 23.65 36.80
CA HIS A 329 23.53 23.30 36.26
C HIS A 329 24.26 24.58 35.87
N ASP A 330 25.23 24.94 36.71
CA ASP A 330 26.16 26.07 36.57
C ASP A 330 27.33 25.68 35.65
N PRO A 331 27.52 26.32 34.49
CA PRO A 331 28.67 26.08 33.63
C PRO A 331 29.72 27.19 33.83
N ARG A 332 30.49 27.12 34.91
CA ARG A 332 31.76 27.86 35.02
C ARG A 332 32.84 27.01 35.66
N LYS A 333 33.70 26.44 34.80
CA LYS A 333 35.16 26.22 34.99
C LYS A 333 35.67 25.50 33.73
N SER A 334 36.39 26.21 32.86
CA SER A 334 37.87 26.21 32.78
C SER A 334 38.41 24.80 32.52
N ARG A 335 39.25 24.55 31.52
CA ARG A 335 40.59 25.14 31.41
C ARG A 335 41.25 24.66 30.10
N ALA A 336 41.97 25.57 29.46
CA ALA A 336 42.96 25.29 28.43
C ALA A 336 44.12 24.45 28.98
N GLY A 337 44.77 23.69 28.09
CA GLY A 337 46.00 22.97 28.37
C GLY A 337 46.58 22.36 27.09
N LEU A 338 47.52 23.10 26.50
CA LEU A 338 48.70 22.71 25.69
C LEU A 338 48.55 21.62 24.64
#